data_AF-A0A0N4ZD85-F1
#
_entry.id   AF-A0A0N4ZD85-F1
#
_cell.length_a   1.000
_cell.length_b   1.000
_cell.length_c   1.000
_cell.angle_alpha   90.00
_cell.angle_beta   90.00
_cell.angle_gamma   90.00
#
_symmetry.space_group_name_H-M   'P 1'
#
loop_
_entity.id
_entity.type
_entity.pdbx_description
1 polymer ?
#
loop_
_entity_poly.entity_id
_entity_poly.type
_entity_poly.pdbx_seq_one_letter_code
_entity_poly.pdbx_strand_id
1 'polypeptide(L)'
;MSTFLFLSFVLNFVFLNIIISSYELNHSTANDNITINISREINFVKKREILVNKWGNWTLPIKYYISSKYMLYSENIQNALNNIQNLTCLNFTKADKLDPGEEGLKFVHDYGICGSYVGKSSYSFPHVVYLTTGCSETIGSIQHEIFHALGVQHTHSRSDRDKYIEIKKENFLEYEDFEENILEKNNKNNYKSYNTLYDFNSILHYKNDAWSKNGKKTIVAKSIKLYDNMMGQREKLSFMDVKLINGYYCSDKCKENVIKCKNGGYKHWSNCNICVCPKGYVGNTCNSVEPLDRECSNINLKAQNFYKKIHVTGIKKCNFLIKATGNKKILLVFTVVYS
;
A
#
# COMPACT_ATOMS: atom_id res chain seq x y z
N MET A 1 1.87 -21.41 7.28
CA MET A 1 1.08 -20.44 6.48
C MET A 1 2.04 -19.70 5.56
N SER A 2 2.11 -20.13 4.30
CA SER A 2 3.16 -19.77 3.34
C SER A 2 3.03 -18.32 2.88
N THR A 3 4.14 -17.58 2.86
CA THR A 3 4.24 -16.24 2.27
C THR A 3 4.51 -16.33 0.79
N PHE A 4 3.87 -15.49 -0.01
CA PHE A 4 3.96 -15.49 -1.45
C PHE A 4 4.51 -14.16 -1.94
N LEU A 5 5.44 -14.21 -2.89
CA LEU A 5 5.96 -13.05 -3.62
C LEU A 5 5.14 -12.93 -4.91
N PHE A 6 4.56 -11.77 -5.18
CA PHE A 6 3.83 -11.47 -6.40
C PHE A 6 4.48 -10.29 -7.10
N LEU A 7 5.07 -10.51 -8.27
CA LEU A 7 5.52 -9.47 -9.17
C LEU A 7 4.86 -9.71 -10.53
N SER A 8 4.12 -8.72 -11.01
CA SER A 8 3.59 -8.68 -12.37
C SER A 8 4.03 -7.34 -12.96
N PHE A 9 4.85 -7.41 -14.00
CA PHE A 9 5.25 -6.26 -14.82
C PHE A 9 4.31 -6.15 -16.02
N VAL A 10 3.86 -4.92 -16.28
CA VAL A 10 3.19 -4.50 -17.50
C VAL A 10 4.16 -3.52 -18.15
N LEU A 11 4.75 -3.90 -19.29
CA LEU A 11 5.30 -2.93 -20.24
C LEU A 11 4.24 -2.77 -21.32
N ASN A 12 3.51 -1.65 -21.27
CA ASN A 12 2.70 -1.18 -22.38
C ASN A 12 3.51 -0.08 -23.07
N PHE A 13 3.84 -0.28 -24.34
CA PHE A 13 4.24 0.80 -25.24
C PHE A 13 2.97 1.48 -25.75
N VAL A 14 2.70 2.70 -25.30
CA VAL A 14 2.00 3.73 -26.08
C VAL A 14 2.67 5.06 -25.75
N PHE A 15 3.17 5.75 -26.76
CA PHE A 15 3.89 7.03 -26.65
C PHE A 15 3.07 8.11 -25.93
N LEU A 16 3.61 8.67 -24.85
CA LEU A 16 3.63 10.11 -24.59
C LEU A 16 4.85 10.44 -23.67
N ASN A 17 5.76 11.24 -24.21
CA ASN A 17 6.90 11.94 -23.58
C ASN A 17 6.59 12.47 -22.15
N ILE A 18 7.43 12.58 -21.11
CA ILE A 18 8.89 12.54 -20.76
C ILE A 18 8.87 12.50 -19.19
N ILE A 19 9.67 11.77 -18.41
CA ILE A 19 11.09 11.97 -18.06
C ILE A 19 11.73 10.60 -17.82
N ILE A 20 12.70 10.29 -18.67
CA ILE A 20 13.70 9.25 -18.48
C ILE A 20 14.72 9.81 -17.49
N SER A 21 14.84 9.23 -16.29
CA SER A 21 16.16 9.19 -15.64
C SER A 21 16.93 8.10 -16.38
N SER A 22 17.84 8.54 -17.22
CA SER A 22 18.83 7.71 -17.86
C SER A 22 19.64 7.01 -16.77
N TYR A 23 19.54 5.69 -16.71
CA TYR A 23 20.75 4.94 -16.42
C TYR A 23 21.40 4.66 -17.77
N GLU A 24 22.47 5.41 -18.06
CA GLU A 24 23.54 4.86 -18.88
C GLU A 24 24.04 3.61 -18.17
N LEU A 25 23.57 2.45 -18.61
CA LEU A 25 24.28 1.21 -18.36
C LEU A 25 25.54 1.29 -19.21
N ASN A 26 26.61 1.84 -18.62
CA ASN A 26 27.94 1.72 -19.18
C ASN A 26 28.19 0.23 -19.46
N HIS A 27 28.42 -0.06 -20.75
CA HIS A 27 28.86 -1.35 -21.23
C HIS A 27 30.09 -1.79 -20.42
N SER A 28 29.90 -2.74 -19.51
CA SER A 28 30.96 -3.62 -19.07
C SER A 28 30.35 -5.00 -18.88
N THR A 29 30.99 -5.98 -19.48
CA THR A 29 30.64 -7.40 -19.46
C THR A 29 30.59 -7.92 -18.02
N ALA A 30 29.41 -7.95 -17.41
CA ALA A 30 29.16 -8.66 -16.17
C ALA A 30 27.76 -9.29 -16.21
N ASN A 31 27.71 -10.62 -16.06
CA ASN A 31 26.49 -11.36 -15.77
C ASN A 31 25.94 -10.91 -14.41
N ASP A 32 25.11 -9.86 -14.39
CA ASP A 32 24.46 -9.41 -13.17
C ASP A 32 23.32 -10.35 -12.80
N ASN A 33 23.68 -11.42 -12.07
CA ASN A 33 22.74 -12.33 -11.43
C ASN A 33 22.07 -11.61 -10.25
N ILE A 34 20.85 -11.09 -10.44
CA ILE A 34 20.03 -10.56 -9.35
C ILE A 34 19.62 -11.74 -8.45
N THR A 35 20.32 -11.89 -7.33
CA THR A 35 20.11 -12.93 -6.31
C THR A 35 19.15 -12.38 -5.26
N ILE A 36 17.86 -12.77 -5.32
CA ILE A 36 16.87 -12.36 -4.30
C ILE A 36 16.90 -13.34 -3.13
N ASN A 37 17.68 -13.02 -2.09
CA ASN A 37 17.69 -13.77 -0.83
C ASN A 37 16.49 -13.38 0.05
N ILE A 38 15.37 -14.09 -0.09
CA ILE A 38 14.18 -13.86 0.72
C ILE A 38 14.39 -14.46 2.12
N SER A 39 14.88 -13.65 3.08
CA SER A 39 14.93 -14.04 4.48
C SER A 39 13.59 -13.83 5.19
N ARG A 40 12.95 -14.90 5.66
CA ARG A 40 11.88 -14.79 6.66
C ARG A 40 12.28 -15.52 7.93
N GLU A 41 12.54 -14.76 8.99
CA GLU A 41 12.39 -15.26 10.35
C GLU A 41 10.89 -15.41 10.61
N ILE A 42 10.45 -16.61 10.98
CA ILE A 42 9.07 -16.85 11.40
C ILE A 42 8.98 -16.54 12.89
N ASN A 43 8.86 -15.26 13.20
CA ASN A 43 8.09 -14.80 14.34
C ASN A 43 6.84 -14.19 13.72
N PHE A 44 5.63 -14.66 14.05
CA PHE A 44 4.37 -14.13 13.48
C PHE A 44 4.42 -12.59 13.34
N VAL A 45 4.72 -12.10 12.12
CA VAL A 45 5.05 -10.69 11.94
C VAL A 45 3.76 -9.90 11.83
N LYS A 46 3.68 -8.82 12.60
CA LYS A 46 2.47 -8.02 12.78
C LYS A 46 2.32 -7.05 11.59
N LYS A 47 1.17 -6.37 11.60
CA LYS A 47 0.30 -6.04 10.46
C LYS A 47 0.09 -4.51 10.40
N ARG A 48 -0.13 -3.83 9.24
CA ARG A 48 -0.37 -2.35 9.05
C ARG A 48 -1.28 -1.76 10.12
N GLU A 49 -1.08 -0.51 10.55
CA GLU A 49 -1.69 0.01 11.77
C GLU A 49 -2.68 1.16 11.53
N ILE A 50 -3.86 1.05 12.13
CA ILE A 50 -4.93 2.06 12.17
C ILE A 50 -5.21 2.41 13.63
N LEU A 51 -5.37 3.70 13.90
CA LEU A 51 -5.75 4.22 15.21
C LEU A 51 -7.15 3.69 15.56
N VAL A 52 -7.26 2.97 16.67
CA VAL A 52 -8.56 2.64 17.26
C VAL A 52 -9.09 3.90 17.89
N ASN A 53 -10.11 4.46 17.25
CA ASN A 53 -10.63 5.74 17.68
C ASN A 53 -11.33 5.62 19.04
N LYS A 54 -10.78 6.29 20.05
CA LYS A 54 -11.37 6.35 21.40
C LYS A 54 -12.74 7.04 21.41
N TRP A 55 -13.01 7.90 20.43
CA TRP A 55 -14.23 8.71 20.32
C TRP A 55 -15.26 8.10 19.35
N GLY A 56 -15.05 6.86 18.92
CA GLY A 56 -15.94 6.15 18.02
C GLY A 56 -15.55 6.28 16.54
N ASN A 57 -16.13 5.41 15.72
CA ASN A 57 -15.92 5.41 14.28
C ASN A 57 -16.67 6.55 13.59
N TRP A 58 -16.32 6.80 12.34
CA TRP A 58 -17.08 7.69 11.46
C TRP A 58 -18.55 7.23 11.33
N THR A 59 -19.48 8.17 11.42
CA THR A 59 -20.89 7.93 11.11
C THR A 59 -21.05 7.81 9.60
N LEU A 60 -21.72 6.76 9.12
CA LEU A 60 -21.93 6.52 7.68
C LEU A 60 -23.34 6.97 7.25
N PRO A 61 -23.50 7.60 6.06
CA PRO A 61 -22.43 8.02 5.15
C PRO A 61 -21.64 9.22 5.68
N ILE A 62 -20.34 9.26 5.38
CA ILE A 62 -19.45 10.38 5.76
C ILE A 62 -19.76 11.56 4.84
N LYS A 63 -20.27 12.65 5.39
CA LYS A 63 -20.48 13.88 4.61
C LYS A 63 -19.13 14.44 4.14
N TYR A 64 -19.09 15.05 2.97
CA TYR A 64 -17.92 15.82 2.54
C TYR A 64 -18.28 17.13 1.86
N TYR A 65 -17.45 18.15 2.06
CA TYR A 65 -17.58 19.47 1.45
C TYR A 65 -16.23 19.92 0.88
N ILE A 66 -16.24 20.45 -0.33
CA ILE A 66 -15.06 21.02 -0.99
C ILE A 66 -15.19 22.53 -0.93
N SER A 67 -14.44 23.16 -0.03
CA SER A 67 -14.55 24.60 0.27
C SER A 67 -13.90 25.46 -0.82
N SER A 68 -12.77 25.01 -1.38
CA SER A 68 -11.96 25.79 -2.32
C SER A 68 -12.08 25.23 -3.75
N LYS A 69 -13.30 25.14 -4.28
CA LYS A 69 -13.59 24.48 -5.58
C LYS A 69 -12.79 25.03 -6.76
N TYR A 70 -12.36 26.29 -6.71
CA TYR A 70 -11.59 26.95 -7.77
C TYR A 70 -10.08 26.69 -7.70
N MET A 71 -9.55 26.23 -6.55
CA MET A 71 -8.12 25.98 -6.36
C MET A 71 -7.77 24.49 -6.27
N LEU A 72 -8.78 23.64 -6.10
CA LEU A 72 -8.66 22.19 -5.98
C LEU A 72 -9.36 21.49 -7.13
N TYR A 73 -8.75 20.43 -7.64
CA TYR A 73 -9.36 19.55 -8.65
C TYR A 73 -10.51 18.74 -8.04
N SER A 74 -11.70 19.34 -8.01
CA SER A 74 -12.89 18.78 -7.36
C SER A 74 -13.33 17.43 -7.92
N GLU A 75 -13.06 17.17 -9.19
CA GLU A 75 -13.33 15.88 -9.84
C GLU A 75 -12.42 14.78 -9.30
N ASN A 76 -11.12 15.06 -9.12
CA ASN A 76 -10.18 14.09 -8.55
C ASN A 76 -10.52 13.76 -7.09
N ILE A 77 -11.00 14.73 -6.32
CA ILE A 77 -11.49 14.48 -4.95
C ILE A 77 -12.69 13.53 -4.97
N GLN A 78 -13.65 13.77 -5.86
CA GLN A 78 -14.80 12.89 -6.03
C GLN A 78 -14.38 11.49 -6.47
N ASN A 79 -13.47 11.36 -7.44
CA ASN A 79 -12.94 10.08 -7.90
C ASN A 79 -12.18 9.33 -6.80
N ALA A 80 -11.40 10.04 -5.98
CA ALA A 80 -10.71 9.46 -4.82
C ALA A 80 -11.68 8.86 -3.81
N LEU A 81 -12.73 9.61 -3.44
CA LEU A 81 -13.80 9.13 -2.56
C LEU A 81 -14.53 7.94 -3.19
N ASN A 82 -14.90 8.04 -4.47
CA ASN A 82 -15.65 7.00 -5.16
C ASN A 82 -14.86 5.68 -5.26
N ASN A 83 -13.55 5.76 -5.50
CA ASN A 83 -12.66 4.61 -5.46
C ASN A 83 -12.65 3.92 -4.09
N ILE A 84 -12.68 4.69 -2.99
CA ILE A 84 -12.77 4.12 -1.64
C ILE A 84 -14.13 3.44 -1.42
N GLN A 85 -15.23 4.02 -1.90
CA GLN A 85 -16.57 3.40 -1.82
C GLN A 85 -16.64 2.08 -2.57
N ASN A 86 -16.04 2.01 -3.77
CA ASN A 86 -16.06 0.78 -4.56
C ASN A 86 -15.27 -0.37 -3.90
N LEU A 87 -14.26 -0.02 -3.10
CA LEU A 87 -13.34 -0.97 -2.49
C LEU A 87 -13.67 -1.33 -1.04
N THR A 88 -14.59 -0.60 -0.40
CA THR A 88 -14.86 -0.71 1.04
C THR A 88 -16.35 -0.56 1.32
N CYS A 89 -16.75 -0.77 2.57
CA CYS A 89 -18.11 -0.51 3.02
C CYS A 89 -18.40 0.98 3.32
N LEU A 90 -17.40 1.85 3.23
CA LEU A 90 -17.55 3.28 3.49
C LEU A 90 -18.37 3.91 2.37
N ASN A 91 -19.18 4.89 2.74
CA ASN A 91 -19.97 5.68 1.79
C ASN A 91 -19.80 7.16 2.12
N PHE A 92 -19.79 8.00 1.10
CA PHE A 92 -19.58 9.44 1.19
C PHE A 92 -20.75 10.17 0.54
N THR A 93 -21.15 11.29 1.12
CA THR A 93 -22.24 12.11 0.58
C THR A 93 -21.81 13.56 0.50
N LYS A 94 -21.96 14.16 -0.68
CA LYS A 94 -21.62 15.56 -0.87
C LYS A 94 -22.57 16.45 -0.07
N ALA A 95 -22.02 17.41 0.63
CA ALA A 95 -22.76 18.47 1.29
C ALA A 95 -22.43 19.81 0.62
N ASP A 96 -23.39 20.74 0.63
CA ASP A 96 -23.19 22.10 0.12
C ASP A 96 -22.37 22.97 1.08
N LYS A 97 -22.39 22.61 2.37
CA LYS A 97 -21.55 23.15 3.44
C LYS A 97 -21.42 22.12 4.56
N LEU A 98 -20.45 22.33 5.44
CA LEU A 98 -20.34 21.63 6.72
C LEU A 98 -20.23 22.68 7.82
N ASP A 99 -21.27 22.79 8.64
CA ASP A 99 -21.33 23.77 9.72
C ASP A 99 -20.54 23.30 10.95
N PRO A 100 -20.08 24.23 11.81
CA PRO A 100 -19.62 23.86 13.15
C PRO A 100 -20.69 23.03 13.87
N GLY A 101 -20.33 21.87 14.40
CA GLY A 101 -21.27 20.88 14.94
C GLY A 101 -21.36 19.62 14.07
N GLU A 102 -21.12 19.73 12.76
CA GLU A 102 -21.33 18.63 11.83
C GLU A 102 -20.09 17.75 11.62
N GLU A 103 -20.32 16.43 11.60
CA GLU A 103 -19.33 15.45 11.20
C GLU A 103 -19.21 15.38 9.67
N GLY A 104 -17.98 15.44 9.17
CA GLY A 104 -17.68 15.24 7.76
C GLY A 104 -16.24 15.60 7.40
N LEU A 105 -15.87 15.37 6.15
CA LEU A 105 -14.58 15.77 5.59
C LEU A 105 -14.71 17.13 4.90
N LYS A 106 -13.95 18.13 5.36
CA LYS A 106 -13.88 19.44 4.73
C LYS A 106 -12.56 19.60 3.99
N PHE A 107 -12.59 19.56 2.67
CA PHE A 107 -11.42 19.78 1.83
C PHE A 107 -11.17 21.29 1.67
N VAL A 108 -9.97 21.71 2.06
CA VAL A 108 -9.55 23.12 2.08
C VAL A 108 -8.23 23.25 1.32
N HIS A 109 -8.12 24.29 0.49
CA HIS A 109 -6.86 24.60 -0.18
C HIS A 109 -5.87 25.20 0.82
N ASP A 110 -4.63 24.73 0.75
CA ASP A 110 -3.47 25.30 1.44
C ASP A 110 -2.35 25.53 0.43
N TYR A 111 -1.49 26.52 0.65
CA TYR A 111 -0.42 26.86 -0.28
C TYR A 111 0.83 25.99 -0.14
N GLY A 112 1.04 25.33 1.00
CA GLY A 112 2.25 24.57 1.29
C GLY A 112 2.01 23.16 1.82
N ILE A 113 0.82 22.86 2.34
CA ILE A 113 0.58 21.65 3.12
C ILE A 113 -0.41 20.72 2.41
N CYS A 114 -0.05 19.45 2.37
CA CYS A 114 -0.96 18.34 2.15
C CYS A 114 -0.99 17.53 3.43
N GLY A 115 -2.16 17.45 4.07
CA GLY A 115 -2.21 16.93 5.42
C GLY A 115 -3.62 16.73 5.96
N SER A 116 -3.73 15.76 6.85
CA SER A 116 -4.90 15.52 7.67
C SER A 116 -4.48 14.91 9.00
N TYR A 117 -5.19 15.25 10.07
CA TYR A 117 -5.02 14.55 11.34
C TYR A 117 -5.42 13.07 11.22
N VAL A 118 -4.74 12.23 11.99
CA VAL A 118 -5.00 10.79 12.01
C VAL A 118 -6.26 10.46 12.81
N GLY A 119 -7.29 10.00 12.11
CA GLY A 119 -8.55 9.55 12.68
C GLY A 119 -9.53 10.69 12.92
N LYS A 120 -10.80 10.33 13.13
CA LYS A 120 -11.85 11.32 13.41
C LYS A 120 -11.51 12.12 14.67
N SER A 121 -11.46 13.44 14.50
CA SER A 121 -11.28 14.41 15.57
C SER A 121 -12.35 14.26 16.66
N SER A 122 -11.98 14.50 17.92
CA SER A 122 -12.87 14.42 19.08
C SER A 122 -13.93 15.51 19.14
N TYR A 123 -13.78 16.54 18.29
CA TYR A 123 -14.65 17.70 18.31
C TYR A 123 -15.77 17.56 17.30
N SER A 124 -16.93 18.14 17.62
CA SER A 124 -18.07 18.30 16.73
C SER A 124 -17.77 19.23 15.55
N PHE A 125 -16.55 19.30 15.01
CA PHE A 125 -16.23 20.15 13.86
C PHE A 125 -15.95 19.29 12.64
N PRO A 126 -16.14 19.85 11.43
CA PRO A 126 -15.73 19.19 10.20
C PRO A 126 -14.23 18.88 10.23
N HIS A 127 -13.86 17.64 9.90
CA HIS A 127 -12.46 17.21 9.85
C HIS A 127 -11.81 17.81 8.61
N VAL A 128 -10.86 18.71 8.81
CA VAL A 128 -10.21 19.42 7.71
C VAL A 128 -9.16 18.53 7.05
N VAL A 129 -9.23 18.45 5.73
CA VAL A 129 -8.21 17.84 4.87
C VAL A 129 -7.60 18.96 4.05
N TYR A 130 -6.34 19.28 4.33
CA TYR A 130 -5.58 20.30 3.62
C TYR A 130 -4.97 19.70 2.36
N LEU A 131 -5.13 20.40 1.24
CA LEU A 131 -4.56 20.02 -0.04
C LEU A 131 -3.97 21.24 -0.72
N THR A 132 -2.74 21.12 -1.21
CA THR A 132 -2.26 22.03 -2.26
C THR A 132 -2.91 21.69 -3.60
N THR A 133 -2.81 22.61 -4.56
CA THR A 133 -3.25 22.36 -5.94
C THR A 133 -2.59 21.08 -6.49
N GLY A 134 -1.27 20.94 -6.33
CA GLY A 134 -0.52 19.75 -6.77
C GLY A 134 -0.95 18.45 -6.08
N CYS A 135 -1.28 18.48 -4.79
CA CYS A 135 -1.80 17.29 -4.12
C CYS A 135 -3.21 16.90 -4.59
N SER A 136 -4.02 17.87 -5.02
CA SER A 136 -5.33 17.58 -5.62
C SER A 136 -5.26 17.12 -7.08
N GLU A 137 -4.13 17.25 -7.76
CA GLU A 137 -3.95 16.75 -9.14
C GLU A 137 -3.95 15.22 -9.23
N THR A 138 -3.59 14.52 -8.15
CA THR A 138 -3.46 13.06 -8.16
C THR A 138 -4.41 12.39 -7.18
N ILE A 139 -5.16 11.40 -7.68
CA ILE A 139 -6.10 10.60 -6.88
C ILE A 139 -5.38 9.94 -5.69
N GLY A 140 -4.18 9.40 -5.89
CA GLY A 140 -3.44 8.72 -4.82
C GLY A 140 -3.00 9.65 -3.69
N SER A 141 -2.65 10.91 -3.97
CA SER A 141 -2.32 11.88 -2.90
C SER A 141 -3.55 12.29 -2.11
N ILE A 142 -4.69 12.50 -2.78
CA ILE A 142 -5.97 12.75 -2.07
C ILE A 142 -6.35 11.54 -1.21
N GLN A 143 -6.18 10.32 -1.73
CA GLN A 143 -6.43 9.10 -0.98
C GLN A 143 -5.49 8.94 0.22
N HIS A 144 -4.23 9.37 0.13
CA HIS A 144 -3.30 9.43 1.27
C HIS A 144 -3.91 10.24 2.42
N GLU A 145 -4.36 11.46 2.14
CA GLU A 145 -4.91 12.34 3.18
C GLU A 145 -6.27 11.88 3.70
N ILE A 146 -7.12 11.30 2.84
CA ILE A 146 -8.36 10.65 3.29
C ILE A 146 -8.04 9.48 4.22
N PHE A 147 -7.01 8.68 3.93
CA PHE A 147 -6.64 7.55 4.78
C PHE A 147 -6.14 7.98 6.16
N HIS A 148 -5.43 9.10 6.26
CA HIS A 148 -5.16 9.73 7.57
C HIS A 148 -6.45 10.09 8.28
N ALA A 149 -7.39 10.79 7.62
CA ALA A 149 -8.68 11.13 8.22
C ALA A 149 -9.48 9.89 8.69
N LEU A 150 -9.34 8.76 7.98
CA LEU A 150 -9.93 7.47 8.34
C LEU A 150 -9.19 6.76 9.48
N GLY A 151 -8.07 7.27 9.97
CA GLY A 151 -7.33 6.76 11.13
C GLY A 151 -6.04 6.01 10.81
N VAL A 152 -5.64 5.92 9.55
CA VAL A 152 -4.47 5.13 9.18
C VAL A 152 -3.22 6.00 9.27
N GLN A 153 -2.26 5.59 10.09
CA GLN A 153 -0.99 6.29 10.24
C GLN A 153 0.03 5.82 9.19
N HIS A 154 1.09 6.60 8.99
CA HIS A 154 2.16 6.25 8.05
C HIS A 154 2.73 4.85 8.29
N THR A 155 3.08 4.18 7.19
CA THR A 155 3.54 2.79 7.24
C THR A 155 4.94 2.66 7.84
N HIS A 156 5.76 3.70 7.77
CA HIS A 156 7.07 3.70 8.43
C HIS A 156 6.96 3.90 9.95
N SER A 157 5.86 4.47 10.47
CA SER A 157 5.66 4.69 11.92
C SER A 157 5.15 3.44 12.65
N ARG A 158 5.03 2.30 11.96
CA ARG A 158 4.50 1.08 12.55
C ARG A 158 5.30 0.60 13.75
N SER A 159 4.61 0.04 14.74
CA SER A 159 5.24 -0.45 15.96
C SER A 159 6.29 -1.56 15.76
N ASP A 160 6.24 -2.26 14.62
CA ASP A 160 7.18 -3.30 14.19
C ASP A 160 8.05 -2.92 12.98
N ARG A 161 8.08 -1.63 12.59
CA ARG A 161 8.79 -1.13 11.40
C ARG A 161 10.27 -1.54 11.35
N ASP A 162 10.93 -1.61 12.49
CA ASP A 162 12.37 -1.94 12.57
C ASP A 162 12.70 -3.38 12.15
N LYS A 163 11.70 -4.25 11.96
CA LYS A 163 11.89 -5.58 11.36
C LYS A 163 12.03 -5.53 9.83
N TYR A 164 11.57 -4.45 9.22
CA TYR A 164 11.39 -4.33 7.77
C TYR A 164 12.26 -3.23 7.18
N ILE A 165 12.39 -2.12 7.90
CA ILE A 165 13.18 -0.97 7.51
C ILE A 165 14.25 -0.65 8.55
N GLU A 166 15.26 0.05 8.10
CA GLU A 166 16.28 0.72 8.87
C GLU A 166 16.18 2.22 8.60
N ILE A 167 16.24 3.01 9.67
CA ILE A 167 16.26 4.47 9.59
C ILE A 167 17.72 4.94 9.65
N LYS A 168 18.16 5.68 8.62
CA LYS A 168 19.51 6.23 8.49
C LYS A 168 19.55 7.66 8.99
N LYS A 169 19.65 7.81 10.32
CA LYS A 169 19.60 9.10 11.00
C LYS A 169 20.65 10.09 10.50
N GLU A 170 21.81 9.58 10.13
CA GLU A 170 22.93 10.35 9.59
C GLU A 170 22.59 11.13 8.30
N ASN A 171 21.51 10.75 7.60
CA ASN A 171 21.08 11.38 6.36
C ASN A 171 19.96 12.41 6.56
N PHE A 172 19.45 12.63 7.78
CA PHE A 172 18.38 13.60 8.02
C PHE A 172 18.85 15.05 8.00
N LEU A 173 17.95 15.93 7.56
CA LEU A 173 18.02 17.36 7.79
C LEU A 173 18.07 17.64 9.30
N GLU A 174 18.96 18.56 9.70
CA GLU A 174 19.13 18.99 11.08
C GLU A 174 18.06 20.02 11.46
N TYR A 175 16.81 19.55 11.54
CA TYR A 175 15.70 20.29 12.14
C TYR A 175 14.94 19.31 13.05
N GLU A 176 14.77 19.69 14.32
CA GLU A 176 14.24 18.84 15.38
C GLU A 176 12.88 18.23 15.01
N ASP A 177 11.98 19.02 14.41
CA ASP A 177 10.62 18.58 14.05
C ASP A 177 10.58 17.47 12.98
N PHE A 178 11.55 17.41 12.06
CA PHE A 178 11.54 16.40 10.99
C PHE A 178 12.05 15.04 11.47
N GLU A 179 13.02 15.03 12.39
CA GLU A 179 13.51 13.79 12.98
C GLU A 179 12.40 13.12 13.80
N GLU A 180 11.62 13.89 14.57
CA GLU A 180 10.50 13.37 15.37
C GLU A 180 9.46 12.65 14.50
N ASN A 181 9.06 13.26 13.38
CA ASN A 181 8.05 12.68 12.48
C ASN A 181 8.45 11.32 11.90
N ILE A 182 9.74 11.11 11.59
CA ILE A 182 10.21 9.86 10.99
C ILE A 182 10.52 8.80 12.06
N LEU A 183 10.97 9.26 13.21
CA LEU A 183 11.25 8.40 14.34
C LEU A 183 10.00 7.98 15.11
N GLU A 184 8.87 8.66 14.91
CA GLU A 184 7.60 8.31 15.53
C GLU A 184 7.31 6.81 15.34
N LYS A 185 6.95 6.15 16.44
CA LYS A 185 6.49 4.76 16.44
C LYS A 185 5.16 4.66 17.15
N ASN A 186 4.22 4.03 16.47
CA ASN A 186 2.90 3.74 16.97
C ASN A 186 2.94 2.93 18.26
N ASN A 187 2.06 3.31 19.18
CA ASN A 187 1.76 2.53 20.37
C ASN A 187 0.79 1.38 20.02
N LYS A 188 1.20 0.13 20.25
CA LYS A 188 0.39 -1.09 19.97
C LYS A 188 -0.96 -1.15 20.70
N ASN A 189 -1.12 -0.38 21.76
CA ASN A 189 -2.38 -0.31 22.50
C ASN A 189 -3.42 0.49 21.71
N ASN A 190 -3.00 1.58 21.07
CA ASN A 190 -3.87 2.48 20.32
C ASN A 190 -4.00 2.08 18.85
N TYR A 191 -2.98 1.42 18.29
CA TYR A 191 -2.96 1.05 16.89
C TYR A 191 -3.18 -0.44 16.67
N LYS A 192 -4.16 -0.78 15.82
CA LYS A 192 -4.52 -2.16 15.48
C LYS A 192 -4.39 -2.39 14.00
N SER A 193 -4.40 -3.66 13.61
CA SER A 193 -3.79 -3.99 12.34
C SER A 193 -4.41 -5.06 11.47
N TYR A 194 -5.45 -5.72 11.97
CA TYR A 194 -6.41 -6.42 11.12
C TYR A 194 -5.83 -7.40 10.09
N ASN A 195 -4.73 -8.07 10.45
CA ASN A 195 -4.11 -9.14 9.65
C ASN A 195 -3.53 -8.73 8.29
N THR A 196 -3.14 -7.48 8.14
CA THR A 196 -2.35 -6.97 7.00
C THR A 196 -0.84 -7.27 7.16
N LEU A 197 -0.01 -7.05 6.16
CA LEU A 197 1.45 -7.21 6.28
C LEU A 197 2.11 -5.84 6.15
N TYR A 198 3.35 -5.67 6.64
CA TYR A 198 4.13 -4.47 6.31
C TYR A 198 4.25 -4.36 4.79
N ASP A 199 3.86 -3.22 4.24
CA ASP A 199 3.75 -3.02 2.80
C ASP A 199 4.53 -1.79 2.37
N PHE A 200 5.66 -2.05 1.70
CA PHE A 200 6.53 -1.01 1.15
C PHE A 200 5.80 -0.17 0.07
N ASN A 201 4.81 -0.73 -0.61
CA ASN A 201 4.03 -0.06 -1.66
C ASN A 201 2.75 0.61 -1.13
N SER A 202 2.63 0.75 0.19
CA SER A 202 1.52 1.47 0.81
C SER A 202 1.45 2.91 0.31
N ILE A 203 0.24 3.42 0.05
CA ILE A 203 0.06 4.85 -0.26
C ILE A 203 0.59 5.73 0.89
N LEU A 204 0.58 5.18 2.11
CA LEU A 204 1.05 5.83 3.34
C LEU A 204 2.51 5.52 3.68
N HIS A 205 3.27 4.88 2.80
CA HIS A 205 4.72 4.78 3.01
C HIS A 205 5.38 6.09 2.56
N TYR A 206 6.31 6.59 3.37
CA TYR A 206 7.20 7.67 2.95
C TYR A 206 8.13 7.21 1.84
N LYS A 207 8.59 8.16 1.02
CA LYS A 207 9.66 7.91 0.07
C LYS A 207 10.95 7.56 0.83
N ASN A 208 11.82 6.78 0.21
CA ASN A 208 13.03 6.26 0.85
C ASN A 208 14.09 7.35 1.15
N ASP A 209 13.96 8.54 0.59
CA ASP A 209 14.82 9.72 0.75
C ASP A 209 14.07 10.89 1.41
N ALA A 210 12.92 10.63 2.03
CA ALA A 210 12.14 11.65 2.73
C ALA A 210 13.01 12.38 3.76
N TRP A 211 12.99 13.71 3.71
CA TRP A 211 13.74 14.62 4.58
C TRP A 211 15.26 14.41 4.58
N SER A 212 15.80 13.96 3.45
CA SER A 212 17.24 13.78 3.27
C SER A 212 17.98 15.11 3.14
N LYS A 213 19.08 15.29 3.88
CA LYS A 213 19.97 16.46 3.75
C LYS A 213 20.95 16.39 2.59
N ASN A 214 21.15 15.20 2.03
CA ASN A 214 22.22 14.91 1.08
C ASN A 214 21.76 14.06 -0.11
N GLY A 215 20.45 13.94 -0.32
CA GLY A 215 19.84 13.10 -1.35
C GLY A 215 20.01 11.59 -1.13
N LYS A 216 20.66 11.15 -0.04
CA LYS A 216 20.79 9.72 0.29
C LYS A 216 19.53 9.21 0.98
N LYS A 217 19.34 7.89 0.90
CA LYS A 217 18.21 7.19 1.54
C LYS A 217 18.22 7.40 3.05
N THR A 218 17.08 7.82 3.58
CA THR A 218 16.79 7.94 5.00
C THR A 218 16.04 6.72 5.54
N ILE A 219 15.28 6.03 4.68
CA ILE A 219 14.56 4.79 5.00
C ILE A 219 15.02 3.69 4.06
N VAL A 220 15.53 2.59 4.61
CA VAL A 220 16.13 1.50 3.82
C VAL A 220 15.50 0.16 4.18
N ALA A 221 15.08 -0.62 3.20
CA ALA A 221 14.60 -1.98 3.40
C ALA A 221 15.74 -2.91 3.84
N LYS A 222 15.47 -3.72 4.88
CA LYS A 222 16.44 -4.66 5.46
C LYS A 222 16.57 -5.97 4.68
N SER A 223 15.50 -6.44 4.05
CA SER A 223 15.45 -7.77 3.42
C SER A 223 15.82 -7.75 1.94
N ILE A 224 15.07 -7.01 1.13
CA ILE A 224 15.24 -6.96 -0.33
C ILE A 224 15.39 -5.50 -0.74
N LYS A 225 16.54 -5.14 -1.29
CA LYS A 225 16.84 -3.74 -1.68
C LYS A 225 15.89 -3.18 -2.72
N LEU A 226 15.32 -4.01 -3.60
CA LEU A 226 14.29 -3.58 -4.56
C LEU A 226 13.02 -3.02 -3.89
N TYR A 227 12.76 -3.37 -2.62
CA TYR A 227 11.66 -2.76 -1.88
C TYR A 227 11.86 -1.28 -1.58
N ASP A 228 13.10 -0.78 -1.62
CA ASP A 228 13.37 0.67 -1.53
C ASP A 228 12.66 1.43 -2.65
N ASN A 229 12.49 0.81 -3.82
CA ASN A 229 11.87 1.43 -5.00
C ASN A 229 10.34 1.38 -4.98
N MET A 230 9.75 0.65 -4.03
CA MET A 230 8.29 0.58 -3.85
C MET A 230 7.77 1.67 -2.90
N MET A 231 8.66 2.23 -2.08
CA MET A 231 8.36 3.23 -1.06
C MET A 231 8.04 4.59 -1.68
N GLY A 232 7.00 5.26 -1.16
CA GLY A 232 6.67 6.64 -1.55
C GLY A 232 5.77 6.79 -2.76
N GLN A 233 5.25 5.69 -3.34
CA GLN A 233 4.30 5.77 -4.45
C GLN A 233 3.05 6.58 -4.07
N ARG A 234 2.51 7.33 -5.04
CA ARG A 234 1.28 8.14 -4.93
C ARG A 234 0.29 7.86 -6.07
N GLU A 235 0.35 6.67 -6.65
CA GLU A 235 -0.48 6.27 -7.79
C GLU A 235 -1.86 5.78 -7.33
N LYS A 236 -1.88 4.81 -6.40
CA LYS A 236 -3.12 4.16 -5.95
C LYS A 236 -3.00 3.46 -4.61
N LEU A 237 -4.14 3.19 -3.99
CA LEU A 237 -4.25 2.32 -2.82
C LEU A 237 -3.69 0.92 -3.14
N SER A 238 -2.85 0.40 -2.25
CA SER A 238 -2.43 -0.99 -2.35
C SER A 238 -3.51 -1.95 -1.84
N PHE A 239 -3.38 -3.22 -2.19
CA PHE A 239 -4.23 -4.28 -1.62
C PHE A 239 -4.28 -4.26 -0.09
N MET A 240 -3.14 -3.98 0.56
CA MET A 240 -3.05 -3.98 2.02
C MET A 240 -3.61 -2.69 2.64
N ASP A 241 -3.65 -1.57 1.90
CA ASP A 241 -4.36 -0.33 2.31
C ASP A 241 -5.85 -0.64 2.47
N VAL A 242 -6.44 -1.18 1.41
CA VAL A 242 -7.87 -1.50 1.36
C VAL A 242 -8.23 -2.59 2.37
N LYS A 243 -7.37 -3.60 2.54
CA LYS A 243 -7.56 -4.66 3.55
C LYS A 243 -7.61 -4.11 4.97
N LEU A 244 -6.79 -3.11 5.29
CA LEU A 244 -6.77 -2.50 6.63
C LEU A 244 -8.11 -1.80 6.92
N ILE A 245 -8.55 -0.95 5.99
CA ILE A 245 -9.80 -0.21 6.10
C ILE A 245 -11.00 -1.17 6.21
N ASN A 246 -11.07 -2.20 5.37
CA ASN A 246 -12.14 -3.19 5.45
C ASN A 246 -12.11 -3.97 6.76
N GLY A 247 -10.92 -4.31 7.27
CA GLY A 247 -10.78 -4.96 8.56
C GLY A 247 -11.32 -4.11 9.72
N TYR A 248 -11.09 -2.79 9.68
CA TYR A 248 -11.51 -1.87 10.72
C TYR A 248 -13.00 -1.48 10.61
N TYR A 249 -13.44 -0.99 9.46
CA TYR A 249 -14.78 -0.43 9.28
C TYR A 249 -15.84 -1.46 8.85
N CYS A 250 -15.43 -2.57 8.23
CA CYS A 250 -16.34 -3.45 7.49
C CYS A 250 -16.40 -4.88 8.01
N SER A 251 -15.59 -5.23 9.01
CA SER A 251 -15.48 -6.60 9.52
C SER A 251 -16.80 -7.14 10.08
N ASP A 252 -17.67 -6.24 10.54
CA ASP A 252 -18.97 -6.56 11.11
C ASP A 252 -19.99 -7.04 10.06
N LYS A 253 -19.86 -6.62 8.79
CA LYS A 253 -20.83 -6.95 7.72
C LYS A 253 -20.90 -8.44 7.35
N CYS A 254 -19.84 -9.19 7.62
CA CYS A 254 -19.74 -10.61 7.27
C CYS A 254 -19.33 -11.50 8.45
N LYS A 255 -19.75 -11.12 9.67
CA LYS A 255 -19.45 -11.86 10.91
C LYS A 255 -19.95 -13.31 10.88
N GLU A 256 -21.17 -13.52 10.41
CA GLU A 256 -21.84 -14.82 10.46
C GLU A 256 -21.36 -15.81 9.37
N ASN A 257 -20.69 -15.31 8.32
CA ASN A 257 -20.26 -16.16 7.21
C ASN A 257 -18.94 -16.89 7.53
N VAL A 258 -18.87 -18.18 7.21
CA VAL A 258 -17.74 -19.05 7.55
C VAL A 258 -16.64 -19.07 6.48
N ILE A 259 -16.76 -18.33 5.37
CA ILE A 259 -15.76 -18.38 4.30
C ILE A 259 -14.35 -18.05 4.82
N LYS A 260 -13.40 -18.93 4.46
CA LYS A 260 -11.99 -18.81 4.86
C LYS A 260 -11.13 -18.45 3.67
N CYS A 261 -10.82 -17.17 3.54
CA CYS A 261 -9.91 -16.66 2.53
C CYS A 261 -8.48 -17.21 2.70
N LYS A 262 -7.87 -17.62 1.60
CA LYS A 262 -6.51 -18.15 1.51
C LYS A 262 -5.54 -17.10 0.99
N ASN A 263 -4.25 -17.42 1.05
CA ASN A 263 -3.16 -16.67 0.42
C ASN A 263 -3.10 -15.17 0.75
N GLY A 264 -3.63 -14.76 1.91
CA GLY A 264 -3.63 -13.37 2.36
C GLY A 264 -4.88 -12.57 1.97
N GLY A 265 -5.84 -13.20 1.27
CA GLY A 265 -7.16 -12.62 0.97
C GLY A 265 -7.96 -12.25 2.22
N TYR A 266 -9.01 -11.46 2.02
CA TYR A 266 -9.97 -11.07 3.04
C TYR A 266 -11.39 -11.09 2.48
N LYS A 267 -12.40 -11.18 3.35
CA LYS A 267 -13.82 -11.26 2.94
C LYS A 267 -14.21 -9.97 2.20
N HIS A 268 -14.97 -10.10 1.13
CA HIS A 268 -15.58 -8.93 0.49
C HIS A 268 -16.64 -8.32 1.41
N TRP A 269 -16.72 -6.99 1.44
CA TRP A 269 -17.54 -6.27 2.42
C TRP A 269 -19.05 -6.37 2.17
N SER A 270 -19.47 -6.51 0.91
CA SER A 270 -20.89 -6.69 0.52
C SER A 270 -21.29 -8.13 0.20
N ASN A 271 -20.37 -8.94 -0.35
CA ASN A 271 -20.65 -10.32 -0.73
C ASN A 271 -19.84 -11.26 0.15
N CYS A 272 -20.47 -11.73 1.22
CA CYS A 272 -19.81 -12.54 2.23
C CYS A 272 -19.39 -13.95 1.75
N ASN A 273 -19.75 -14.35 0.53
CA ASN A 273 -19.38 -15.65 -0.06
C ASN A 273 -18.16 -15.59 -0.99
N ILE A 274 -17.53 -14.42 -1.12
CA ILE A 274 -16.31 -14.24 -1.92
C ILE A 274 -15.23 -13.51 -1.13
N CYS A 275 -13.99 -13.78 -1.48
CA CYS A 275 -12.82 -13.11 -0.96
C CYS A 275 -12.26 -12.11 -1.97
N VAL A 276 -11.78 -10.98 -1.49
CA VAL A 276 -10.92 -10.08 -2.24
C VAL A 276 -9.51 -10.67 -2.23
N CYS A 277 -8.98 -10.97 -3.41
CA CYS A 277 -7.73 -11.69 -3.57
C CYS A 277 -6.54 -10.76 -3.80
N PRO A 278 -5.38 -11.04 -3.20
CA PRO A 278 -4.15 -10.35 -3.57
C PRO A 278 -3.84 -10.61 -5.04
N LYS A 279 -3.09 -9.69 -5.66
CA LYS A 279 -2.70 -9.78 -7.07
C LYS A 279 -2.21 -11.19 -7.42
N GLY A 280 -2.76 -11.73 -8.51
CA GLY A 280 -2.56 -13.06 -9.08
C GLY A 280 -3.00 -14.28 -8.27
N TYR A 281 -3.85 -14.08 -7.26
CA TYR A 281 -4.75 -15.13 -6.79
C TYR A 281 -6.19 -14.84 -7.26
N VAL A 282 -6.96 -15.90 -7.51
CA VAL A 282 -8.35 -15.84 -7.96
C VAL A 282 -9.21 -16.91 -7.27
N GLY A 283 -10.50 -16.86 -7.58
CA GLY A 283 -11.54 -17.75 -7.04
C GLY A 283 -12.13 -17.23 -5.73
N ASN A 284 -13.30 -17.76 -5.37
CA ASN A 284 -14.08 -17.25 -4.22
C ASN A 284 -13.31 -17.30 -2.90
N THR A 285 -12.30 -18.16 -2.76
CA THR A 285 -11.47 -18.27 -1.54
C THR A 285 -10.02 -17.83 -1.74
N CYS A 286 -9.65 -17.30 -2.91
CA CYS A 286 -8.28 -16.95 -3.29
C CYS A 286 -7.30 -18.14 -3.22
N ASN A 287 -7.77 -19.36 -3.47
CA ASN A 287 -6.98 -20.58 -3.42
C ASN A 287 -6.23 -20.89 -4.72
N SER A 288 -6.67 -20.31 -5.84
CA SER A 288 -6.14 -20.57 -7.17
C SER A 288 -5.24 -19.44 -7.65
N VAL A 289 -4.26 -19.76 -8.49
CA VAL A 289 -3.40 -18.78 -9.17
C VAL A 289 -4.16 -18.22 -10.37
N GLU A 290 -4.06 -16.92 -10.61
CA GLU A 290 -4.68 -16.26 -11.76
C GLU A 290 -4.10 -16.80 -13.08
N PRO A 291 -4.95 -17.37 -13.96
CA PRO A 291 -4.51 -17.80 -15.28
C PRO A 291 -4.37 -16.58 -16.19
N LEU A 292 -3.14 -16.14 -16.42
CA LEU A 292 -2.86 -14.97 -17.27
C LEU A 292 -2.77 -15.35 -18.76
N ASP A 293 -2.15 -16.48 -19.08
CA ASP A 293 -2.03 -16.99 -20.44
C ASP A 293 -2.14 -18.52 -20.41
N ARG A 294 -2.93 -19.09 -21.34
CA ARG A 294 -3.18 -20.55 -21.42
C ARG A 294 -1.92 -21.34 -21.75
N GLU A 295 -0.94 -20.70 -22.39
CA GLU A 295 0.32 -21.34 -22.75
C GLU A 295 1.33 -21.39 -21.58
N CYS A 296 1.01 -20.76 -20.43
CA CYS A 296 1.81 -20.88 -19.21
C CYS A 296 1.55 -22.25 -18.54
N SER A 297 2.42 -23.21 -18.85
CA SER A 297 2.39 -24.55 -18.26
C SER A 297 3.12 -24.59 -16.91
N ASN A 298 2.82 -25.59 -16.07
CA ASN A 298 3.56 -25.88 -14.82
C ASN A 298 3.62 -24.72 -13.82
N ILE A 299 2.52 -23.98 -13.66
CA ILE A 299 2.45 -22.80 -12.78
C ILE A 299 2.61 -23.11 -11.29
N ASN A 300 2.32 -24.34 -10.84
CA ASN A 300 2.49 -24.76 -9.45
C ASN A 300 3.81 -25.52 -9.28
N LEU A 301 4.79 -24.91 -8.61
CA LEU A 301 6.14 -25.45 -8.46
C LEU A 301 6.47 -25.69 -6.99
N LYS A 302 7.24 -26.75 -6.72
CA LYS A 302 7.88 -26.98 -5.43
C LYS A 302 9.35 -26.63 -5.54
N ALA A 303 9.83 -25.73 -4.69
CA ALA A 303 11.24 -25.37 -4.60
C ALA A 303 12.05 -26.58 -4.11
N GLN A 304 13.18 -26.81 -4.76
CA GLN A 304 14.12 -27.89 -4.46
C GLN A 304 15.40 -27.31 -3.83
N ASN A 305 16.29 -28.19 -3.38
CA ASN A 305 17.64 -27.81 -2.92
C ASN A 305 18.65 -27.62 -4.06
N PHE A 306 18.19 -27.60 -5.31
CA PHE A 306 18.98 -27.34 -6.51
C PHE A 306 18.28 -26.33 -7.41
N TYR A 307 19.04 -25.68 -8.29
CA TYR A 307 18.51 -24.72 -9.26
C TYR A 307 17.60 -25.42 -10.27
N LYS A 308 16.36 -24.93 -10.39
CA LYS A 308 15.42 -25.33 -11.44
C LYS A 308 15.13 -24.13 -12.32
N LYS A 309 15.53 -24.20 -13.59
CA LYS A 309 15.24 -23.14 -14.56
C LYS A 309 13.77 -23.19 -14.96
N ILE A 310 13.10 -22.04 -14.93
CA ILE A 310 11.76 -21.87 -15.48
C ILE A 310 11.95 -21.12 -16.79
N HIS A 311 11.59 -21.74 -17.90
CA HIS A 311 11.71 -21.14 -19.22
C HIS A 311 10.34 -20.70 -19.71
N VAL A 312 10.21 -19.44 -20.09
CA VAL A 312 9.02 -18.90 -20.76
C VAL A 312 9.50 -18.33 -22.09
N THR A 313 8.91 -18.80 -23.19
CA THR A 313 9.26 -18.37 -24.56
C THR A 313 8.16 -17.49 -25.14
N GLY A 314 8.55 -16.50 -25.92
CA GLY A 314 7.65 -15.53 -26.54
C GLY A 314 7.14 -14.45 -25.59
N ILE A 315 6.28 -13.57 -26.10
CA ILE A 315 5.67 -12.49 -25.33
C ILE A 315 4.47 -13.05 -24.56
N LYS A 316 4.68 -13.38 -23.28
CA LYS A 316 3.66 -13.98 -22.41
C LYS A 316 3.67 -13.37 -21.02
N LYS A 317 2.52 -13.39 -20.36
CA LYS A 317 2.39 -13.07 -18.93
C LYS A 317 2.05 -14.34 -18.17
N CYS A 318 2.93 -14.79 -17.29
CA CYS A 318 2.74 -15.99 -16.49
C CYS A 318 2.81 -15.68 -14.99
N ASN A 319 1.92 -16.30 -14.21
CA ASN A 319 2.00 -16.32 -12.75
C ASN A 319 2.45 -17.71 -12.28
N PHE A 320 3.57 -17.77 -11.54
CA PHE A 320 4.09 -19.02 -10.96
C PHE A 320 3.94 -19.02 -9.44
N LEU A 321 3.36 -20.08 -8.90
CA LEU A 321 3.28 -20.35 -7.47
C LEU A 321 4.39 -21.31 -7.06
N ILE A 322 5.45 -20.77 -6.48
CA ILE A 322 6.61 -21.56 -6.01
C ILE A 322 6.51 -21.75 -4.49
N LYS A 323 6.44 -23.00 -4.04
CA LYS A 323 6.33 -23.37 -2.61
C LYS A 323 7.56 -24.12 -2.13
N ALA A 324 8.15 -23.68 -1.02
CA ALA A 324 9.18 -24.44 -0.32
C ALA A 324 8.57 -25.41 0.70
N THR A 325 9.27 -26.51 1.00
CA THR A 325 8.93 -27.42 2.10
C THR A 325 9.39 -26.85 3.43
N GLY A 326 8.51 -26.91 4.44
CA GLY A 326 8.78 -26.35 5.77
C GLY A 326 9.02 -24.84 5.76
N ASN A 327 10.02 -24.39 6.53
CA ASN A 327 10.38 -22.98 6.71
C ASN A 327 11.56 -22.53 5.84
N LYS A 328 11.83 -23.25 4.74
CA LYS A 328 12.94 -22.94 3.85
C LYS A 328 12.68 -21.68 3.03
N LYS A 329 13.75 -20.93 2.75
CA LYS A 329 13.75 -19.75 1.89
C LYS A 329 13.85 -20.18 0.43
N ILE A 330 13.27 -19.39 -0.48
CA ILE A 330 13.38 -19.62 -1.92
C ILE A 330 14.32 -18.55 -2.47
N LEU A 331 15.39 -18.98 -3.12
CA LEU A 331 16.22 -18.11 -3.93
C LEU A 331 15.61 -18.04 -5.33
N LEU A 332 15.32 -16.83 -5.78
CA LEU A 332 14.96 -16.56 -7.17
C LEU A 332 16.13 -15.83 -7.82
N VAL A 333 16.61 -16.40 -8.93
CA VAL A 333 17.62 -15.79 -9.80
C VAL A 333 16.93 -15.49 -11.12
N PHE A 334 16.99 -14.23 -11.53
CA PHE A 334 16.41 -13.75 -12.77
C PHE A 334 17.52 -13.51 -13.78
N THR A 335 17.37 -14.07 -14.98
CA THR A 335 18.26 -13.80 -16.11
C THR A 335 17.39 -13.21 -17.21
N VAL A 336 17.64 -11.95 -17.56
CA VAL A 336 17.00 -11.32 -18.71
C VAL A 336 17.74 -11.78 -19.96
N VAL A 337 17.02 -12.42 -20.88
CA VAL A 337 17.56 -12.81 -22.18
C VAL A 337 17.00 -11.81 -23.19
N TYR A 338 17.86 -10.96 -23.72
CA TYR A 338 17.53 -10.10 -24.84
C TYR A 338 17.63 -10.93 -26.12
N SER A 339 16.56 -10.92 -26.91
CA SER A 339 16.53 -11.51 -28.26
C SER A 339 16.89 -10.47 -29.30
#